data_AF-A0A957T9C9-F1
#
_entry.id   AF-A0A957T9C9-F1
#
_cell.length_a   1.000
_cell.length_b   1.000
_cell.length_c   1.000
_cell.angle_alpha   90.00
_cell.angle_beta   90.00
_cell.angle_gamma   90.00
#
_symmetry.space_group_name_H-M   'P 1'
#
loop_
_entity.id
_entity.type
_entity.pdbx_description
1 polymer ?
#
loop_
_entity_poly.entity_id
_entity_poly.type
_entity_poly.pdbx_seq_one_letter_code
_entity_poly.pdbx_strand_id
1 'polypeptide(L)' 'MERVEAARKQSRPAPSPSTKVGRNDPCPCGSGKKYKHCHGKAGV' A
#
# COMPACT_ATOMS: atom_id res chain seq x y z
N MET A 1 -25.91 37.96 8.62
CA MET A 1 -24.82 37.25 9.30
C MET A 1 -24.95 35.76 8.96
N GLU A 2 -24.57 35.36 7.75
CA GLU A 2 -24.58 33.93 7.40
C GLU A 2 -23.51 33.67 6.33
N ARG A 3 -22.79 32.56 6.53
CA ARG A 3 -21.69 31.99 5.71
C ARG A 3 -20.28 32.51 5.97
N VAL A 4 -19.89 32.25 7.21
CA VAL A 4 -18.56 31.75 7.61
C VAL A 4 -17.92 30.78 6.59
N GLU A 5 -16.71 31.18 6.17
CA GLU A 5 -15.48 30.41 5.95
C GLU A 5 -15.44 29.22 4.96
N ALA A 6 -14.63 29.42 3.91
CA ALA A 6 -14.12 28.43 2.98
C ALA A 6 -13.21 27.40 3.67
N ALA A 7 -13.82 26.39 4.28
CA ALA A 7 -13.11 25.24 4.82
C ALA A 7 -12.72 24.24 3.70
N ARG A 8 -11.42 24.23 3.38
CA ARG A 8 -10.58 23.02 3.38
C ARG A 8 -11.08 21.84 2.50
N LYS A 9 -10.78 21.87 1.19
CA LYS A 9 -10.84 20.66 0.34
C LYS A 9 -9.46 19.99 0.26
N GLN A 10 -9.24 19.09 1.21
CA GLN A 10 -8.17 18.09 1.19
C GLN A 10 -8.27 17.22 -0.08
N SER A 11 -7.14 16.88 -0.70
CA SER A 11 -6.93 15.48 -1.08
C SER A 11 -5.44 15.17 -1.19
N ARG A 12 -5.04 14.13 -0.45
CA ARG A 12 -3.67 13.68 -0.17
C ARG A 12 -2.95 13.25 -1.46
N PRO A 13 -1.59 13.24 -1.49
CA PRO A 13 -0.90 12.49 -2.52
C PRO A 13 -1.44 11.05 -2.49
N ALA A 14 -1.89 10.57 -3.64
CA ALA A 14 -2.39 9.21 -3.79
C ALA A 14 -1.35 8.26 -3.16
N PRO A 15 -1.74 7.29 -2.32
CA PRO A 15 -0.80 6.30 -1.85
C PRO A 15 -0.21 5.67 -3.12
N SER A 16 1.11 5.71 -3.23
CA SER A 16 1.84 4.99 -4.27
C SER A 16 1.28 3.56 -4.35
N PRO A 17 1.18 2.96 -5.55
CA PRO A 17 0.93 1.54 -5.67
C PRO A 17 2.19 0.82 -5.17
N SER A 18 2.41 0.88 -3.85
CA SER A 18 2.90 -0.27 -3.12
C SER A 18 1.89 -1.36 -3.48
N THR A 19 2.18 -2.06 -4.57
CA THR A 19 1.55 -3.34 -4.87
C THR A 19 1.80 -4.15 -3.63
N LYS A 20 0.83 -4.13 -2.71
CA LYS A 20 0.86 -4.86 -1.45
C LYS A 20 0.67 -6.30 -1.88
N VAL A 21 1.74 -6.88 -2.39
CA VAL A 21 1.77 -8.26 -2.78
C VAL A 21 1.45 -9.03 -1.51
N GLY A 22 0.34 -9.77 -1.57
CA GLY A 22 -0.18 -10.46 -0.42
C GLY A 22 0.89 -11.41 0.10
N ARG A 23 1.01 -11.57 1.43
CA ARG A 23 1.98 -12.52 2.01
C ARG A 23 1.84 -13.94 1.43
N ASN A 24 0.66 -14.35 0.98
CA ASN A 24 0.42 -15.64 0.34
C ASN A 24 0.51 -15.64 -1.19
N ASP A 25 0.60 -14.48 -1.84
CA ASP A 25 0.69 -14.36 -3.29
C ASP A 25 2.02 -14.93 -3.81
N PRO A 26 2.11 -15.46 -5.05
CA PRO A 26 3.38 -15.81 -5.67
C PRO A 26 4.39 -14.65 -5.61
N CYS A 27 5.65 -14.96 -5.31
CA CYS A 27 6.70 -13.95 -5.26
C CYS A 27 6.90 -13.33 -6.65
N PRO A 28 6.90 -11.99 -6.77
CA PRO A 28 7.14 -11.31 -8.05
C PRO A 28 8.56 -11.52 -8.59
N CYS A 29 9.44 -12.12 -7.78
CA CYS A 29 10.78 -12.52 -8.14
C CYS A 29 10.87 -13.78 -9.03
N GLY A 30 9.74 -14.41 -9.39
CA GLY A 30 9.72 -15.58 -10.27
C GLY A 30 10.23 -16.88 -9.63
N SER A 31 10.45 -16.90 -8.30
CA SER A 31 10.99 -18.07 -7.59
C SER A 31 10.00 -19.22 -7.39
N GLY A 32 8.74 -19.06 -7.80
CA GLY A 32 7.64 -20.01 -7.53
C GLY A 32 7.23 -20.12 -6.06
N LYS A 33 7.88 -19.39 -5.15
CA LYS A 33 7.59 -19.38 -3.71
C LYS A 33 6.57 -18.30 -3.38
N LYS A 34 5.74 -18.53 -2.35
CA LYS A 34 4.86 -17.48 -1.80
C LYS A 34 5.69 -16.32 -1.26
N TYR A 35 5.20 -15.08 -1.38
CA TYR A 35 5.91 -13.87 -0.97
C TYR A 35 6.44 -13.96 0.46
N LYS A 36 5.65 -14.43 1.42
CA LYS A 36 6.06 -14.63 2.84
C LYS A 36 7.24 -15.58 3.06
N HIS A 37 7.50 -16.49 2.13
CA HIS A 37 8.62 -17.44 2.20
C HIS A 37 9.82 -17.00 1.36
N CYS A 38 9.74 -15.83 0.74
CA CYS A 38 10.78 -15.27 -0.10
C CYS A 38 11.05 -13.81 0.32
N HIS A 39 10.65 -12.82 -0.47
CA HIS A 39 10.92 -11.40 -0.21
C HIS A 39 10.04 -10.78 0.90
N GLY A 40 8.97 -11.46 1.29
CA GLY A 40 8.08 -11.08 2.39
C GLY A 40 8.37 -11.80 3.70
N LYS A 41 9.54 -12.46 3.81
CA LYS A 41 10.01 -13.09 5.05
C LYS A 41 10.41 -11.97 6.01
N ALA A 42 9.43 -11.46 6.75
CA ALA A 42 9.64 -10.53 7.86
C ALA A 42 10.36 -11.29 8.98
N GLY A 43 11.69 -11.38 8.87
CA GLY A 43 12.53 -12.10 9.80
C GLY A 43 12.92 -11.21 10.98
N VAL A 44 12.11 -11.26 12.02
CA VAL A 44 12.49 -11.21 13.44
C VAL A 44 11.43 -11.97 14.22
#